data_AF-A0A7X6I0L4-F1
#
_entry.id   AF-A0A7X6I0L4-F1
#
_cell.length_a   1.000
_cell.length_b   1.000
_cell.length_c   1.000
_cell.angle_alpha   90.00
_cell.angle_beta   90.00
_cell.angle_gamma   90.00
#
_symmetry.space_group_name_H-M   'P 1'
#
loop_
_entity.id
_entity.type
_entity.pdbx_description
1 polymer ?
#
loop_
_entity_poly.entity_id
_entity_poly.type
_entity_poly.pdbx_seq_one_letter_code
_entity_poly.pdbx_strand_id
1 'polypeptide(L)'
;MPGPLPSPAAPGVARLARLAAAAAPALGGVRLIGIDGHAGSGKSTLADALADRLGGAPVVRSDDLADHGHLFAWTERLADEVLAPLRRGEPARFRAYDWERRTPGTWREVPPAPVVLLEGVGAGRRAVRPDLSLLLWLEVDRATAWGRGQRRDGPAQAQFWAGWKPAEADHFRDDPSRDAADILVVPQYDGYVVRRR
;
A
#
# COMPACT_ATOMS: atom_id res chain seq x y z
N MET A 1 -19.58 16.89 7.53
CA MET A 1 -19.58 15.42 7.74
C MET A 1 -18.57 14.82 6.77
N PRO A 2 -17.60 14.01 7.20
CA PRO A 2 -16.83 13.22 6.23
C PRO A 2 -17.78 12.21 5.60
N GLY A 3 -17.82 12.16 4.27
CA GLY A 3 -18.64 11.20 3.54
C GLY A 3 -18.26 9.75 3.86
N PRO A 4 -19.17 8.79 3.61
CA PRO A 4 -18.90 7.38 3.85
C PRO A 4 -17.66 6.90 3.08
N LEU A 5 -16.99 5.87 3.60
CA LEU A 5 -15.94 5.18 2.85
C LEU A 5 -16.57 4.55 1.59
N PRO A 6 -15.89 4.64 0.43
CA PRO A 6 -16.43 4.14 -0.83
C PRO A 6 -16.69 2.63 -0.78
N SER A 7 -17.81 2.21 -1.39
CA SER A 7 -18.25 0.81 -1.42
C SER A 7 -17.32 -0.09 -2.23
N PRO A 8 -17.04 -1.33 -1.80
CA PRO A 8 -16.25 -2.31 -2.57
C PRO A 8 -16.91 -2.69 -3.91
N ALA A 9 -18.21 -2.43 -4.09
CA ALA A 9 -18.93 -2.64 -5.35
C ALA A 9 -18.77 -1.49 -6.36
N ALA A 10 -17.97 -0.46 -6.03
CA ALA A 10 -17.81 0.70 -6.88
C ALA A 10 -17.20 0.34 -8.26
N PRO A 11 -17.73 0.91 -9.38
CA PRO A 11 -17.20 0.69 -10.73
C PRO A 11 -15.68 0.92 -10.87
N GLY A 12 -15.11 1.78 -10.03
CA GLY A 12 -13.68 2.05 -9.94
C GLY A 12 -12.85 0.83 -9.56
N VAL A 13 -13.26 0.05 -8.55
CA VAL A 13 -12.53 -1.14 -8.08
C VAL A 13 -12.53 -2.22 -9.17
N ALA A 14 -13.67 -2.46 -9.81
CA ALA A 14 -13.77 -3.40 -10.92
C ALA A 14 -12.89 -3.01 -12.12
N ARG A 15 -12.72 -1.72 -12.39
CA ARG A 15 -11.79 -1.22 -13.42
C ARG A 15 -10.33 -1.45 -13.01
N LEU A 16 -9.96 -1.13 -11.76
CA LEU A 16 -8.61 -1.36 -11.26
C LEU A 16 -8.23 -2.85 -11.28
N ALA A 17 -9.14 -3.74 -10.89
CA ALA A 17 -8.92 -5.19 -10.95
C ALA A 17 -8.61 -5.68 -12.37
N ARG A 18 -9.35 -5.20 -13.38
CA ARG A 18 -9.08 -5.52 -14.79
C ARG A 18 -7.72 -5.01 -15.24
N LEU A 19 -7.34 -3.80 -14.85
CA LEU A 19 -6.04 -3.23 -15.21
C LEU A 19 -4.89 -3.98 -14.54
N ALA A 20 -5.03 -4.32 -13.25
CA ALA A 20 -4.08 -5.14 -12.51
C ALA A 20 -3.89 -6.52 -13.14
N ALA A 21 -4.98 -7.21 -13.49
CA ALA A 21 -4.93 -8.53 -14.13
C ALA A 21 -4.32 -8.49 -15.55
N ALA A 22 -4.50 -7.38 -16.28
CA ALA A 22 -3.99 -7.21 -17.64
C ALA A 22 -2.55 -6.67 -17.70
N ALA A 23 -1.97 -6.22 -16.59
CA ALA A 23 -0.60 -5.72 -16.55
C ALA A 23 0.41 -6.81 -16.92
N ALA A 24 1.54 -6.42 -17.50
CA ALA A 24 2.66 -7.34 -17.70
C ALA A 24 3.29 -7.68 -16.34
N PRO A 25 3.56 -8.96 -16.03
CA PRO A 25 4.26 -9.31 -14.80
C PRO A 25 5.67 -8.71 -14.80
N ALA A 26 6.08 -8.17 -13.65
CA ALA A 26 7.40 -7.55 -13.45
C ALA A 26 8.22 -8.26 -12.36
N LEU A 27 7.61 -9.19 -11.62
CA LEU A 27 8.24 -9.95 -10.55
C LEU A 27 8.21 -11.45 -10.87
N GLY A 28 9.00 -11.85 -11.87
CA GLY A 28 8.92 -13.21 -12.43
C GLY A 28 7.57 -13.44 -13.09
N GLY A 29 6.80 -14.42 -12.62
CA GLY A 29 5.43 -14.67 -13.08
C GLY A 29 4.36 -13.79 -12.42
N VAL A 30 4.72 -12.99 -11.41
CA VAL A 30 3.79 -12.23 -10.56
C VAL A 30 3.59 -10.81 -11.08
N ARG A 31 2.33 -10.33 -11.04
CA ARG A 31 2.00 -8.91 -11.20
C ARG A 31 1.94 -8.24 -9.84
N LEU A 32 3.00 -7.53 -9.47
CA LEU A 32 3.01 -6.78 -8.22
C LEU A 32 2.37 -5.41 -8.43
N ILE A 33 1.31 -5.11 -7.69
CA ILE A 33 0.59 -3.83 -7.79
C ILE A 33 0.85 -3.00 -6.54
N GLY A 34 1.54 -1.88 -6.71
CA GLY A 34 1.81 -0.94 -5.63
C GLY A 34 0.61 -0.02 -5.39
N ILE A 35 0.21 0.18 -4.14
CA ILE A 35 -0.84 1.11 -3.73
C ILE A 35 -0.23 2.08 -2.71
N ASP A 36 0.09 3.28 -3.16
CA ASP A 36 0.75 4.32 -2.37
C ASP A 36 -0.18 5.55 -2.18
N GLY A 37 0.22 6.46 -1.31
CA GLY A 37 -0.56 7.61 -0.87
C GLY A 37 -0.35 7.91 0.61
N HIS A 38 -0.78 9.09 1.06
CA HIS A 38 -0.59 9.53 2.46
C HIS A 38 -1.18 8.58 3.52
N ALA A 39 -0.61 8.55 4.72
CA ALA A 39 -1.20 7.86 5.85
C ALA A 39 -2.62 8.39 6.13
N GLY A 40 -3.57 7.48 6.33
CA GLY A 40 -4.99 7.82 6.51
C GLY A 40 -5.75 8.15 5.21
N SER A 41 -5.16 7.96 4.03
CA SER A 41 -5.87 8.19 2.74
C SER A 41 -6.91 7.12 2.41
N GLY A 42 -6.79 5.91 2.98
CA GLY A 42 -7.69 4.77 2.72
C GLY A 42 -7.10 3.64 1.87
N LYS A 43 -5.76 3.60 1.71
CA LYS A 43 -5.06 2.57 0.89
C LYS A 43 -5.44 1.16 1.29
N SER A 44 -5.41 0.84 2.59
CA SER A 44 -5.75 -0.49 3.09
C SER A 44 -7.16 -0.90 2.67
N THR A 45 -8.15 0.01 2.76
CA THR A 45 -9.52 -0.24 2.30
C THR A 45 -9.60 -0.48 0.79
N LEU A 46 -8.86 0.29 -0.01
CA LEU A 46 -8.77 0.06 -1.46
C LEU A 46 -8.09 -1.27 -1.79
N ALA A 47 -7.01 -1.62 -1.08
CA ALA A 47 -6.27 -2.85 -1.25
C ALA A 47 -7.15 -4.07 -0.95
N ASP A 48 -7.90 -4.04 0.15
CA ASP A 48 -8.79 -5.14 0.54
C ASP A 48 -9.92 -5.32 -0.50
N ALA A 49 -10.57 -4.23 -0.92
CA ALA A 49 -11.60 -4.28 -1.96
C ALA A 49 -11.06 -4.79 -3.30
N LEU A 50 -9.83 -4.41 -3.67
CA LEU A 50 -9.17 -4.87 -4.88
C LEU A 50 -8.78 -6.36 -4.78
N ALA A 51 -8.29 -6.80 -3.62
CA ALA A 51 -7.96 -8.19 -3.34
C ALA A 51 -9.19 -9.10 -3.48
N ASP A 52 -10.31 -8.72 -2.87
CA ASP A 52 -11.59 -9.42 -2.99
C ASP A 52 -12.01 -9.53 -4.46
N ARG A 53 -11.92 -8.41 -5.20
CA ARG A 53 -12.33 -8.37 -6.60
C ARG A 53 -11.44 -9.20 -7.52
N LEU A 54 -10.19 -9.45 -7.11
CA LEU A 54 -9.20 -10.31 -7.78
C LEU A 54 -9.27 -11.78 -7.30
N GLY A 55 -10.29 -12.15 -6.52
CA GLY A 55 -10.49 -13.53 -6.06
C GLY A 55 -9.63 -13.89 -4.84
N GLY A 56 -9.34 -12.91 -3.96
CA GLY A 56 -8.53 -13.12 -2.76
C GLY A 56 -7.02 -12.98 -3.00
N ALA A 57 -6.61 -12.01 -3.83
CA ALA A 57 -5.19 -11.75 -4.08
C ALA A 57 -4.45 -11.41 -2.76
N PRO A 58 -3.25 -11.95 -2.51
CA PRO A 58 -2.48 -11.63 -1.31
C PRO A 58 -2.15 -10.14 -1.21
N VAL A 59 -2.20 -9.60 0.02
CA VAL A 59 -1.85 -8.20 0.32
C VAL A 59 -0.67 -8.15 1.28
N VAL A 60 0.40 -7.51 0.85
CA VAL A 60 1.57 -7.19 1.66
C VAL A 60 1.43 -5.74 2.13
N ARG A 61 1.48 -5.52 3.45
CA ARG A 61 1.41 -4.18 4.04
C ARG A 61 2.82 -3.74 4.45
N SER A 62 3.27 -2.56 4.01
CA SER A 62 4.60 -2.05 4.37
C SER A 62 4.79 -1.95 5.89
N ASP A 63 3.69 -1.65 6.60
CA ASP A 63 3.69 -1.50 8.06
C ASP A 63 4.03 -2.81 8.78
N ASP A 64 3.80 -3.98 8.17
CA ASP A 64 4.23 -5.25 8.76
C ASP A 64 5.76 -5.45 8.64
N LEU A 65 6.42 -4.76 7.71
CA LEU A 65 7.87 -4.85 7.47
C LEU A 65 8.65 -3.73 8.15
N ALA A 66 8.01 -2.57 8.35
CA ALA A 66 8.56 -1.41 9.05
C ALA A 66 8.59 -1.61 10.57
N ASP A 67 9.31 -0.74 11.27
CA ASP A 67 9.38 -0.72 12.73
C ASP A 67 9.44 0.72 13.27
N HIS A 68 9.29 0.89 14.59
CA HIS A 68 9.30 2.21 15.24
C HIS A 68 10.60 3.00 15.06
N GLY A 69 11.74 2.32 14.93
CA GLY A 69 13.04 2.96 14.71
C GLY A 69 13.23 3.38 13.27
N HIS A 70 12.62 2.68 12.32
CA HIS A 70 12.83 2.87 10.90
C HIS A 70 11.55 2.78 10.08
N LEU A 71 10.70 3.81 10.18
CA LEU A 71 9.40 3.90 9.48
C LEU A 71 9.50 3.66 7.96
N PHE A 72 10.65 3.97 7.35
CA PHE A 72 10.90 3.83 5.92
C PHE A 72 12.15 2.99 5.59
N ALA A 73 12.71 2.18 6.50
CA ALA A 73 13.84 1.30 6.17
C ALA A 73 13.43 -0.17 5.99
N TRP A 74 12.28 -0.40 5.34
CA TRP A 74 11.70 -1.73 5.17
C TRP A 74 11.95 -2.36 3.79
N THR A 75 12.53 -1.63 2.82
CA THR A 75 12.65 -2.09 1.42
C THR A 75 13.63 -3.25 1.23
N GLU A 76 14.67 -3.34 2.06
CA GLU A 76 15.61 -4.47 2.04
C GLU A 76 14.90 -5.76 2.50
N ARG A 77 14.20 -5.69 3.64
CA ARG A 77 13.34 -6.80 4.11
C ARG A 77 12.27 -7.18 3.09
N LEU A 78 11.63 -6.20 2.45
CA LEU A 78 10.68 -6.48 1.36
C LEU A 78 11.37 -7.26 0.24
N ALA A 79 12.54 -6.80 -0.22
CA ALA A 79 13.27 -7.42 -1.31
C ALA A 79 13.65 -8.87 -0.99
N ASP A 80 14.20 -9.12 0.19
CA ASP A 80 14.76 -10.43 0.57
C ASP A 80 13.69 -11.42 1.03
N GLU A 81 12.77 -10.98 1.89
CA GLU A 81 11.79 -11.86 2.55
C GLU A 81 10.53 -12.06 1.69
N VAL A 82 10.24 -11.13 0.76
CA VAL A 82 8.99 -11.14 -0.04
C VAL A 82 9.26 -11.21 -1.54
N LEU A 83 9.97 -10.24 -2.13
CA LEU A 83 10.08 -10.15 -3.59
C LEU A 83 10.94 -11.27 -4.17
N ALA A 84 12.07 -11.59 -3.54
CA ALA A 84 12.97 -12.63 -4.03
C ALA A 84 12.32 -14.03 -4.07
N PRO A 85 11.61 -14.51 -3.03
CA PRO A 85 10.83 -15.75 -3.11
C PRO A 85 9.73 -15.71 -4.18
N LEU A 86 8.93 -14.65 -4.23
CA LEU A 86 7.85 -14.53 -5.21
C LEU A 86 8.37 -14.52 -6.65
N ARG A 87 9.53 -13.89 -6.90
CA ARG A 87 10.20 -13.89 -8.21
C ARG A 87 10.59 -15.31 -8.65
N ARG A 88 10.90 -16.20 -7.71
CA ARG A 88 11.18 -17.63 -7.95
C ARG A 88 9.91 -18.50 -8.00
N GLY A 89 8.74 -17.92 -7.76
CA GLY A 89 7.49 -18.66 -7.66
C GLY A 89 7.35 -19.45 -6.36
N GLU A 90 8.04 -19.03 -5.30
CA GLU A 90 8.02 -19.66 -3.98
C GLU A 90 7.18 -18.83 -3.00
N PRO A 91 6.57 -19.46 -1.97
CA PRO A 91 5.93 -18.73 -0.88
C PRO A 91 6.93 -17.84 -0.14
N ALA A 92 6.58 -16.57 0.03
CA ALA A 92 7.32 -15.64 0.88
C ALA A 92 6.89 -15.78 2.34
N ARG A 93 7.84 -15.58 3.27
CA ARG A 93 7.61 -15.64 4.71
C ARG A 93 8.40 -14.56 5.42
N PHE A 94 7.71 -13.77 6.24
CA PHE A 94 8.32 -12.72 7.03
C PHE A 94 7.65 -12.61 8.40
N ARG A 95 8.36 -12.05 9.37
CA ARG A 95 7.80 -11.76 10.69
C ARG A 95 7.25 -10.34 10.68
N ALA A 96 5.93 -10.22 10.79
CA ALA A 96 5.26 -8.93 10.89
C ALA A 96 5.65 -8.23 12.18
N TYR A 97 5.81 -6.91 12.16
CA TYR A 97 6.12 -6.13 13.34
C TYR A 97 4.87 -5.85 14.19
N ASP A 98 4.95 -6.07 15.51
CA ASP A 98 3.89 -5.74 16.44
C ASP A 98 4.09 -4.30 16.93
N TRP A 99 3.24 -3.39 16.41
CA TRP A 99 3.30 -1.97 16.74
C TRP A 99 2.87 -1.65 18.17
N GLU A 100 2.04 -2.47 18.80
CA GLU A 100 1.61 -2.24 20.19
C GLU A 100 2.72 -2.64 21.16
N ARG A 101 3.31 -3.82 20.94
CA ARG A 101 4.37 -4.38 21.79
C ARG A 101 5.76 -3.87 21.44
N ARG A 102 5.91 -3.24 20.27
CA ARG A 102 7.19 -2.76 19.72
C ARG A 102 8.22 -3.87 19.52
N THR A 103 7.76 -5.05 19.13
CA THR A 103 8.59 -6.26 18.99
C THR A 103 8.26 -6.99 17.70
N PRO A 104 9.14 -7.88 17.21
CA PRO A 104 8.76 -8.82 16.15
C PRO A 104 7.53 -9.63 16.57
N GLY A 105 6.48 -9.56 15.75
CA GLY A 105 5.17 -10.15 15.97
C GLY A 105 5.02 -11.53 15.33
N THR A 106 3.88 -11.76 14.66
CA THR A 106 3.51 -13.05 14.07
C THR A 106 4.15 -13.28 12.70
N TRP A 107 4.35 -14.55 12.35
CA TRP A 107 4.75 -14.91 11.00
C TRP A 107 3.59 -14.69 10.02
N ARG A 108 3.92 -14.12 8.86
CA ARG A 108 3.05 -13.98 7.69
C ARG A 108 3.61 -14.83 6.56
N GLU A 109 2.70 -15.44 5.81
CA GLU A 109 3.02 -16.15 4.58
C GLU A 109 2.27 -15.50 3.42
N VAL A 110 2.97 -15.34 2.30
CA VAL A 110 2.41 -14.79 1.06
C VAL A 110 2.64 -15.83 -0.03
N PRO A 111 1.61 -16.58 -0.44
CA PRO A 111 1.77 -17.55 -1.51
C PRO A 111 2.00 -16.83 -2.85
N PRO A 112 2.72 -17.46 -3.80
CA PRO A 112 2.79 -16.95 -5.15
C PRO A 112 1.39 -16.93 -5.77
N ALA A 113 1.02 -15.81 -6.37
CA ALA A 113 -0.27 -15.60 -7.00
C ALA A 113 -0.11 -14.80 -8.31
N PRO A 114 -1.05 -14.89 -9.27
CA PRO A 114 -0.97 -14.14 -10.52
C PRO A 114 -0.91 -12.61 -10.31
N VAL A 115 -1.50 -12.12 -9.23
CA VAL A 115 -1.45 -10.74 -8.76
C VAL A 115 -1.18 -10.74 -7.25
N VAL A 116 -0.26 -9.88 -6.81
CA VAL A 116 0.00 -9.59 -5.39
C VAL A 116 -0.08 -8.08 -5.19
N LEU A 117 -0.73 -7.62 -4.13
CA LEU A 117 -0.84 -6.20 -3.80
C LEU A 117 0.23 -5.84 -2.76
N LEU A 118 0.92 -4.72 -2.96
CA LEU A 118 1.76 -4.09 -1.95
C LEU A 118 1.14 -2.73 -1.60
N GLU A 119 0.75 -2.53 -0.35
CA GLU A 119 0.14 -1.29 0.10
C GLU A 119 0.92 -0.66 1.24
N GLY A 120 0.95 0.67 1.27
CA GLY A 120 1.54 1.42 2.35
C GLY A 120 2.25 2.68 1.89
N VAL A 121 2.67 3.50 2.85
CA VAL A 121 3.39 4.74 2.52
C VAL A 121 4.78 4.36 2.03
N GLY A 122 5.07 4.66 0.76
CA GLY A 122 6.30 4.26 0.11
C GLY A 122 6.20 2.94 -0.67
N ALA A 123 5.01 2.38 -0.87
CA ALA A 123 4.81 1.25 -1.78
C ALA A 123 5.26 1.57 -3.23
N GLY A 124 5.29 2.85 -3.61
CA GLY A 124 5.76 3.35 -4.89
C GLY A 124 7.19 3.86 -4.91
N ARG A 125 8.04 3.49 -3.94
CA ARG A 125 9.44 3.93 -3.88
C ARG A 125 10.26 3.53 -5.10
N ARG A 126 11.25 4.36 -5.47
CA ARG A 126 12.21 4.09 -6.56
C ARG A 126 12.83 2.70 -6.46
N ALA A 127 13.15 2.23 -5.25
CA ALA A 127 13.74 0.91 -5.02
C ALA A 127 12.77 -0.25 -5.31
N VAL A 128 11.46 -0.01 -5.25
CA VAL A 128 10.41 -1.02 -5.45
C VAL A 128 9.88 -0.99 -6.89
N ARG A 129 9.87 0.18 -7.54
CA ARG A 129 9.34 0.40 -8.90
C ARG A 129 9.82 -0.61 -9.96
N PRO A 130 11.08 -1.07 -10.00
CA PRO A 130 11.52 -2.06 -10.99
C PRO A 130 10.73 -3.37 -10.95
N ASP A 131 10.14 -3.70 -9.80
CA ASP A 131 9.36 -4.92 -9.58
C ASP A 131 7.84 -4.69 -9.71
N LEU A 132 7.38 -3.45 -9.87
CA LEU A 132 5.96 -3.11 -9.98
C LEU A 132 5.46 -3.29 -11.41
N SER A 133 4.35 -4.01 -11.55
CA SER A 133 3.59 -4.10 -12.80
C SER A 133 2.68 -2.89 -13.01
N LEU A 134 2.17 -2.31 -11.91
CA LEU A 134 1.43 -1.04 -11.88
C LEU A 134 1.64 -0.36 -10.53
N LEU A 135 1.72 0.96 -10.54
CA LEU A 135 1.68 1.81 -9.36
C LEU A 135 0.40 2.66 -9.34
N LEU A 136 -0.41 2.44 -8.30
CA LEU A 136 -1.61 3.22 -7.98
C LEU A 136 -1.26 4.25 -6.90
N TRP A 137 -1.64 5.50 -7.12
CA TRP A 137 -1.58 6.54 -6.09
C TRP A 137 -2.99 6.95 -5.66
N LEU A 138 -3.30 6.80 -4.37
CA LEU A 138 -4.55 7.23 -3.78
C LEU A 138 -4.52 8.74 -3.50
N GLU A 139 -5.16 9.50 -4.39
CA GLU A 139 -5.16 10.95 -4.41
C GLU A 139 -6.12 11.52 -3.36
N VAL A 140 -5.60 11.69 -2.15
CA VAL A 140 -6.24 12.43 -1.05
C VAL A 140 -5.24 13.47 -0.57
N ASP A 141 -5.68 14.72 -0.40
CA ASP A 141 -4.79 15.75 0.13
C ASP A 141 -4.26 15.36 1.52
N ARG A 142 -2.99 15.67 1.75
CA ARG A 142 -2.25 15.26 2.94
C ARG A 142 -2.92 15.68 4.25
N ALA A 143 -3.48 16.89 4.30
CA ALA A 143 -4.13 17.40 5.52
C ALA A 143 -5.39 16.60 5.85
N THR A 144 -6.21 16.29 4.85
CA THR A 144 -7.39 15.44 4.99
C THR A 144 -7.00 14.02 5.39
N ALA A 145 -6.01 13.43 4.72
CA ALA A 145 -5.54 12.07 5.00
C ALA A 145 -5.04 11.94 6.46
N TRP A 146 -4.14 12.82 6.89
CA TRP A 146 -3.66 12.87 8.28
C TRP A 146 -4.78 13.16 9.27
N GLY A 147 -5.72 14.04 8.93
CA GLY A 147 -6.87 14.31 9.77
C GLY A 147 -7.75 13.07 9.99
N ARG A 148 -7.94 12.24 8.94
CA ARG A 148 -8.66 10.96 9.05
C ARG A 148 -7.90 9.96 9.90
N GLY A 149 -6.60 9.81 9.66
CA GLY A 149 -5.75 8.90 10.43
C GLY A 149 -5.74 9.23 11.92
N GLN A 150 -5.49 10.49 12.29
CA GLN A 150 -5.50 10.94 13.68
C GLN A 150 -6.86 10.72 14.36
N ARG A 151 -7.98 10.95 13.66
CA ARG A 151 -9.32 10.70 14.23
C ARG A 151 -9.58 9.21 14.47
N ARG A 152 -9.12 8.35 13.56
CA ARG A 152 -9.22 6.89 13.69
C ARG A 152 -8.38 6.37 14.87
N ASP A 153 -7.15 6.85 14.97
CA ASP A 153 -6.16 6.35 15.93
C ASP A 153 -6.36 6.94 17.34
N GLY A 154 -7.05 8.07 17.44
CA GLY A 154 -7.39 8.71 18.69
C GLY A 154 -6.24 9.48 19.36
N PRO A 155 -6.52 10.19 20.46
CA PRO A 155 -5.57 11.08 21.10
C PRO A 155 -4.35 10.36 21.70
N ALA A 156 -4.47 9.07 22.04
CA ALA A 156 -3.35 8.28 22.56
C ALA A 156 -2.17 8.17 21.58
N GLN A 157 -2.42 8.35 20.27
CA GLN A 157 -1.40 8.28 19.22
C GLN A 157 -0.85 9.66 18.83
N ALA A 158 -1.12 10.72 19.58
CA ALA A 158 -0.69 12.08 19.24
C ALA A 158 0.84 12.21 19.07
N GLN A 159 1.63 11.56 19.93
CA GLN A 159 3.10 11.58 19.83
C GLN A 159 3.59 10.84 18.58
N PHE A 160 2.98 9.70 18.25
CA PHE A 160 3.29 8.97 17.02
C PHE A 160 3.03 9.86 15.80
N TRP A 161 1.85 10.48 15.72
CA TRP A 161 1.50 11.38 14.62
C TRP A 161 2.39 12.63 14.55
N ALA A 162 2.91 13.12 15.68
CA ALA A 162 3.88 14.22 15.71
C ALA A 162 5.20 13.84 15.02
N GLY A 163 5.67 12.60 15.19
CA GLY A 163 6.86 12.07 14.49
C GLY A 163 6.56 11.63 13.05
N TRP A 164 5.39 11.04 12.80
CA TRP A 164 5.03 10.52 11.48
C TRP A 164 4.91 11.60 10.40
N LYS A 165 4.22 12.71 10.70
CA LYS A 165 3.96 13.78 9.72
C LYS A 165 5.23 14.34 9.06
N PRO A 166 6.27 14.78 9.82
CA PRO A 166 7.50 15.23 9.20
C PRO A 166 8.22 14.09 8.47
N ALA A 167 8.28 12.88 9.04
CA ALA A 167 8.93 11.74 8.39
C ALA A 167 8.30 11.38 7.03
N GLU A 168 6.97 11.37 6.93
CA GLU A 168 6.25 11.15 5.67
C GLU A 168 6.47 12.31 4.68
N ALA A 169 6.49 13.56 5.18
CA ALA A 169 6.73 14.72 4.33
C ALA A 169 8.15 14.69 3.73
N ASP A 170 9.15 14.29 4.52
CA ASP A 170 10.53 14.12 4.06
C ASP A 170 10.62 12.95 3.07
N HIS A 171 10.00 11.81 3.40
CA HIS A 171 9.93 10.65 2.51
C HIS A 171 9.44 11.00 1.10
N PHE A 172 8.29 11.67 0.98
CA PHE A 172 7.75 12.03 -0.34
C PHE A 172 8.47 13.21 -1.01
N ARG A 173 9.21 14.04 -0.25
CA ARG A 173 10.08 15.05 -0.83
C ARG A 173 11.26 14.39 -1.56
N ASP A 174 11.84 13.37 -0.95
CA ASP A 174 13.04 12.70 -1.45
C ASP A 174 12.69 11.65 -2.54
N ASP A 175 11.55 10.97 -2.39
CA ASP A 175 11.07 9.95 -3.32
C ASP A 175 9.57 10.11 -3.66
N PRO A 176 9.22 11.02 -4.60
CA PRO A 176 7.82 11.33 -4.90
C PRO A 176 7.13 10.22 -5.72
N SER A 177 6.55 9.23 -5.02
CA SER A 177 5.80 8.13 -5.65
C SER A 177 4.64 8.59 -6.54
N ARG A 178 3.97 9.69 -6.17
CA ARG A 178 2.84 10.24 -6.92
C ARG A 178 3.18 10.55 -8.37
N ASP A 179 4.39 11.01 -8.64
CA ASP A 179 4.78 11.45 -9.98
C ASP A 179 5.13 10.28 -10.90
N ALA A 180 5.51 9.15 -10.31
CA ALA A 180 5.76 7.90 -11.00
C ALA A 180 4.52 6.99 -11.09
N ALA A 181 3.38 7.39 -10.53
CA ALA A 181 2.18 6.56 -10.54
C ALA A 181 1.56 6.46 -11.93
N ASP A 182 1.27 5.24 -12.38
CA ASP A 182 0.56 4.98 -13.63
C ASP A 182 -0.89 5.45 -13.57
N ILE A 183 -1.47 5.37 -12.37
CA ILE A 183 -2.89 5.62 -12.14
C ILE A 183 -3.07 6.45 -10.87
N LEU A 184 -3.76 7.58 -10.99
CA LEU A 184 -4.30 8.31 -9.86
C LEU A 184 -5.72 7.80 -9.56
N VAL A 185 -5.93 7.38 -8.31
CA VAL A 185 -7.20 6.90 -7.79
C VAL A 185 -7.78 7.99 -6.89
N VAL A 186 -8.89 8.59 -7.28
CA VAL A 186 -9.53 9.69 -6.53
C VAL A 186 -10.78 9.16 -5.84
N PRO A 187 -10.87 9.17 -4.50
CA PRO A 187 -12.10 8.77 -3.81
C PRO A 187 -13.27 9.69 -4.15
N GLN A 188 -14.46 9.10 -4.32
CA GLN A 188 -15.73 9.81 -4.48
C GLN A 188 -16.78 9.21 -3.55
N TYR A 189 -17.92 9.91 -3.40
CA TYR A 189 -18.99 9.54 -2.47
C TYR A 189 -19.50 8.09 -2.63
N ASP A 190 -19.49 7.57 -3.86
CA ASP A 190 -19.97 6.23 -4.22
C ASP A 190 -18.85 5.30 -4.75
N GLY A 191 -17.57 5.69 -4.66
CA GLY A 191 -16.51 4.89 -5.27
C GLY A 191 -15.18 5.57 -5.49
N TYR A 192 -14.58 5.29 -6.65
CA TYR A 192 -13.29 5.82 -7.07
C TYR A 192 -13.31 6.22 -8.54
N VAL A 193 -12.73 7.39 -8.85
CA VAL A 193 -12.39 7.78 -10.21
C VAL A 193 -10.95 7.36 -10.50
N VAL A 194 -10.77 6.67 -11.62
CA VAL A 194 -9.48 6.14 -12.08
C VAL A 194 -8.99 7.01 -13.24
N ARG A 195 -7.91 7.77 -13.01
CA ARG A 195 -7.25 8.59 -14.02
C ARG A 195 -5.92 7.94 -14.39
N ARG A 196 -5.79 7.45 -15.62
CA ARG A 196 -4.48 7.07 -16.16
C ARG A 196 -3.69 8.33 -16.48
N ARG A 197 -2.41 8.31 -16.16
CA ARG A 197 -1.46 9.27 -16.74
C ARG A 197 -1.08 8.84 -18.16
#